data_AF-A0A942EVD0-F1
#
_entry.id   AF-A0A942EVD0-F1
#
_cell.length_a   1.000
_cell.length_b   1.000
_cell.length_c   1.000
_cell.angle_alpha   90.00
_cell.angle_beta   90.00
_cell.angle_gamma   90.00
#
_symmetry.space_group_name_H-M   'P 1'
#
loop_
_entity.id
_entity.type
_entity.pdbx_description
1 polymer ?
#
loop_
_entity_poly.entity_id
_entity_poly.type
_entity_poly.pdbx_seq_one_letter_code
_entity_poly.pdbx_strand_id
1 'polypeptide(L)'
;LPPRIFDILERVKPDRKGEIQLTDGLKELNREILIYGYEFIGDRYDAGDKFGFLQANLSFGLKHPEIGPKLKRFLKNLSLAVK
;
A
#
# COMPACT_ATOMS: atom_id res chain seq x y z
N LEU A 1 6.72 -0.18 -15.75
CA LEU A 1 5.70 -0.46 -16.77
C LEU A 1 6.19 0.11 -18.09
N PRO A 2 6.11 -0.64 -19.21
CA PRO A 2 6.53 -0.13 -20.51
C PRO A 2 5.55 0.93 -21.03
N PRO A 3 6.00 1.91 -21.83
CA PRO A 3 5.16 2.99 -22.36
C PRO A 3 3.92 2.51 -23.13
N ARG A 4 3.97 1.31 -23.72
CA ARG A 4 2.85 0.66 -24.40
C ARG A 4 1.55 0.63 -23.60
N ILE A 5 1.64 0.67 -22.26
CA ILE A 5 0.45 0.73 -21.39
C ILE A 5 -0.45 1.93 -21.70
N PHE A 6 0.09 3.07 -22.17
CA PHE A 6 -0.71 4.25 -22.47
C PHE A 6 -1.64 4.04 -23.67
N ASP A 7 -1.14 3.49 -24.79
CA ASP A 7 -1.95 3.14 -25.97
C ASP A 7 -3.10 2.19 -25.62
N ILE A 8 -2.86 1.28 -24.67
CA ILE A 8 -3.84 0.32 -24.20
C ILE A 8 -4.90 1.03 -23.35
N LEU A 9 -4.46 1.86 -22.38
CA LEU A 9 -5.36 2.59 -21.49
C LEU A 9 -6.29 3.55 -22.24
N GLU A 10 -5.85 4.15 -23.35
CA GLU A 10 -6.72 4.98 -24.22
C GLU A 10 -7.90 4.20 -24.81
N ARG A 11 -7.81 2.88 -24.90
CA ARG A 11 -8.83 1.99 -25.48
C ARG A 11 -9.64 1.23 -24.43
N VAL A 12 -9.17 1.18 -23.18
CA VAL A 12 -9.87 0.52 -22.07
C VAL A 12 -11.16 1.28 -21.79
N LYS A 13 -12.28 0.54 -21.76
CA LYS A 13 -13.57 1.13 -21.45
C LYS A 13 -13.64 1.47 -19.95
N PRO A 14 -14.20 2.63 -19.56
CA PRO A 14 -14.43 2.94 -18.16
C PRO A 14 -15.30 1.90 -17.46
N ASP A 15 -15.09 1.72 -16.17
CA ASP A 15 -15.90 0.85 -15.33
C ASP A 15 -17.27 1.49 -14.99
N ARG A 16 -18.05 0.83 -14.12
CA ARG A 16 -19.37 1.33 -13.69
C ARG A 16 -19.33 2.68 -12.97
N LYS A 17 -18.16 3.09 -12.47
CA LYS A 17 -17.91 4.38 -11.81
C LYS A 17 -17.33 5.42 -12.77
N GLY A 18 -17.06 5.06 -14.02
CA GLY A 18 -16.44 5.93 -15.02
C GLY A 18 -14.92 5.99 -14.93
N GLU A 19 -14.28 5.09 -14.18
CA GLU A 19 -12.83 5.04 -14.03
C GLU A 19 -12.18 4.13 -15.08
N ILE A 20 -11.07 4.56 -15.67
CA ILE A 20 -10.22 3.71 -16.50
C ILE A 20 -9.33 2.89 -15.56
N GLN A 21 -9.54 1.57 -15.53
CA GLN A 21 -8.85 0.69 -14.59
C GLN A 21 -7.49 0.23 -15.13
N LEU A 22 -6.42 0.50 -14.37
CA LEU A 22 -5.08 0.05 -14.72
C LEU A 22 -4.98 -1.48 -14.77
N THR A 23 -5.73 -2.20 -13.92
CA THR A 23 -5.75 -3.67 -13.88
C THR A 23 -6.24 -4.28 -15.19
N ASP A 24 -7.25 -3.68 -15.82
CA ASP A 24 -7.73 -4.10 -17.14
C ASP A 24 -6.68 -3.79 -18.22
N GLY A 25 -6.02 -2.63 -18.14
CA GLY A 25 -4.91 -2.30 -19.02
C GLY A 25 -3.73 -3.28 -18.89
N LEU A 26 -3.36 -3.69 -17.67
CA LEU A 26 -2.32 -4.68 -17.43
C LEU A 26 -2.70 -6.06 -17.96
N LYS A 27 -3.98 -6.45 -17.86
CA LYS A 27 -4.49 -7.71 -18.39
C LYS A 27 -4.37 -7.77 -19.92
N GLU A 28 -4.68 -6.66 -20.60
CA GLU A 28 -4.49 -6.54 -22.05
C GLU A 28 -3.01 -6.50 -22.42
N LEU A 29 -2.19 -5.74 -21.69
CA LEU A 29 -0.74 -5.68 -21.91
C LEU A 29 -0.08 -7.05 -21.75
N ASN A 30 -0.57 -7.89 -20.82
CA ASN A 30 -0.07 -9.25 -20.61
C ASN A 30 -0.33 -10.20 -21.79
N ARG A 31 -1.14 -9.80 -22.78
CA ARG A 31 -1.31 -10.54 -24.04
C ARG A 31 -0.20 -10.24 -25.05
N GLU A 32 0.45 -9.08 -24.92
CA GLU A 32 1.51 -8.63 -25.83
C GLU A 32 2.91 -8.90 -25.27
N ILE A 33 3.07 -8.76 -23.95
CA ILE A 33 4.35 -8.90 -23.25
C ILE A 33 4.19 -9.66 -21.93
N LEU A 34 5.26 -10.31 -21.47
CA LEU A 34 5.29 -10.98 -20.17
C LEU A 34 5.23 -9.95 -19.02
N ILE A 35 4.23 -10.08 -18.15
CA ILE A 35 4.14 -9.36 -16.88
C ILE A 35 4.50 -10.31 -15.73
N TYR A 36 5.34 -9.84 -14.82
CA TYR A 36 5.79 -10.60 -13.66
C TYR A 36 5.16 -10.05 -12.38
N GLY A 37 4.67 -10.96 -11.53
CA GLY A 37 4.38 -10.67 -10.14
C GLY A 37 5.67 -10.74 -9.32
N TYR A 38 5.91 -9.75 -8.45
CA TYR A 38 7.01 -9.76 -7.51
C TYR A 38 6.47 -9.95 -6.10
N GLU A 39 6.80 -11.09 -5.49
CA GLU A 39 6.54 -11.35 -4.08
C GLU A 39 7.61 -10.64 -3.25
N PHE A 40 7.30 -9.45 -2.75
CA PHE A 40 8.22 -8.72 -1.89
C PHE A 40 8.20 -9.31 -0.48
N ILE A 41 9.36 -9.31 0.18
CA ILE A 41 9.50 -9.71 1.58
C ILE A 41 9.58 -8.45 2.43
N GLY A 42 8.58 -8.25 3.30
CA GLY A 42 8.55 -7.15 4.24
C GLY A 42 7.17 -6.92 4.84
N ASP A 43 7.09 -5.97 5.77
CA ASP A 43 5.81 -5.56 6.34
C ASP A 43 5.14 -4.54 5.42
N ARG A 44 3.88 -4.80 5.04
CA ARG A 44 3.02 -3.84 4.33
C ARG A 44 1.97 -3.30 5.27
N TYR A 45 1.87 -1.98 5.33
CA TYR A 45 0.79 -1.29 6.03
C TYR A 45 -0.12 -0.61 4.99
N ASP A 46 -1.43 -0.83 5.09
CA ASP A 46 -2.40 -0.16 4.23
C ASP A 46 -2.76 1.21 4.83
N ALA A 47 -2.19 2.29 4.27
CA ALA A 47 -2.47 3.64 4.73
C ALA A 47 -3.85 4.18 4.28
N GLY A 48 -4.55 3.49 3.37
CA GLY A 48 -5.91 3.81 2.98
C GLY A 48 -6.94 3.35 4.01
N ASP A 49 -6.59 2.36 4.84
CA ASP A 49 -7.38 1.95 6.00
C ASP A 49 -6.95 2.72 7.26
N LYS A 50 -7.92 3.10 8.09
CA LYS A 50 -7.65 3.90 9.30
C LYS A 50 -6.81 3.14 10.31
N PHE A 51 -7.04 1.84 10.46
CA PHE A 51 -6.29 1.02 11.39
C PHE A 51 -4.89 0.73 10.84
N GLY A 52 -4.77 0.40 9.55
CA GLY A 52 -3.49 0.25 8.86
C GLY A 52 -2.62 1.52 8.92
N PHE A 53 -3.23 2.70 8.83
CA PHE A 53 -2.55 3.98 9.05
C PHE A 53 -1.98 4.10 10.47
N LEU A 54 -2.74 3.73 11.51
CA LEU A 54 -2.23 3.73 12.89
C LEU A 54 -1.11 2.71 13.08
N GLN A 55 -1.23 1.51 12.50
CA GLN A 55 -0.18 0.49 12.54
C GLN A 55 1.12 1.00 11.90
N ALA A 56 1.04 1.66 10.74
CA ALA A 56 2.20 2.28 10.10
C ALA A 56 2.86 3.29 11.05
N ASN A 57 2.08 4.26 11.55
CA ASN A 57 2.62 5.30 12.43
C ASN A 57 3.29 4.73 13.69
N LEU A 58 2.70 3.73 14.32
CA LEU A 58 3.28 3.08 15.49
C LEU A 58 4.56 2.31 15.15
N SER A 59 4.57 1.52 14.07
CA SER A 59 5.73 0.74 13.65
C SER A 59 6.92 1.62 13.28
N PHE A 60 6.68 2.69 12.50
CA PHE A 60 7.74 3.63 12.13
C PHE A 60 8.15 4.50 13.33
N GLY A 61 7.19 4.98 14.13
CA GLY A 61 7.45 5.78 15.32
C GLY A 61 8.30 5.04 16.36
N LEU A 62 8.06 3.74 16.56
CA LEU A 62 8.84 2.90 17.48
C LEU A 62 10.28 2.67 17.02
N LYS A 63 10.54 2.74 15.71
CA LYS A 63 11.89 2.61 15.11
C LYS A 63 12.63 3.96 15.05
N HIS A 64 11.94 5.09 15.23
CA HIS A 64 12.54 6.41 15.09
C HIS A 64 13.51 6.73 16.25
N PRO A 65 14.72 7.25 15.98
CA PRO A 65 15.76 7.46 16.99
C PRO A 65 15.34 8.41 18.11
N GLU A 66 14.67 9.52 17.78
CA GLU A 66 14.29 10.53 18.78
C GLU A 66 13.00 10.19 19.56
N ILE A 67 11.96 9.71 18.88
CA ILE A 67 10.63 9.52 19.48
C ILE A 67 10.37 8.08 19.94
N GLY A 68 11.07 7.08 19.37
CA GLY A 68 10.85 5.67 19.67
C GLY A 68 10.96 5.32 21.15
N PRO A 69 12.00 5.78 21.88
CA PRO A 69 12.11 5.54 23.32
C PRO A 69 10.95 6.14 24.13
N LYS A 70 10.47 7.33 23.76
CA LYS A 70 9.33 8.00 24.42
C LYS A 70 8.02 7.28 24.12
N LEU A 71 7.78 6.93 22.85
CA LEU A 71 6.59 6.22 22.39
C LEU A 71 6.47 4.82 23.03
N LYS A 72 7.57 4.06 23.09
CA LYS A 72 7.60 2.74 23.73
C LYS A 72 7.22 2.81 25.20
N ARG A 73 7.68 3.83 25.92
CA ARG A 73 7.34 4.06 27.34
C ARG A 73 5.85 4.40 27.49
N PHE A 74 5.33 5.28 26.63
CA PHE A 74 3.92 5.65 26.63
C PHE A 74 3.01 4.42 26.42
N LEU A 75 3.28 3.60 25.41
CA LEU A 75 2.47 2.40 25.11
C LEU A 75 2.49 1.37 26.25
N LYS A 76 3.64 1.16 26.90
CA LYS A 76 3.74 0.30 28.10
C LYS A 76 2.83 0.80 29.22
N ASN A 77 2.85 2.11 29.50
CA ASN A 77 2.00 2.70 30.54
C ASN A 77 0.52 2.55 30.19
N LEU A 78 0.16 2.75 28.91
CA LEU A 78 -1.21 2.55 28.44
C LEU A 78 -1.68 1.12 28.69
N SER A 79 -0.86 0.12 28.38
CA SER A 79 -1.19 -1.30 28.59
C SER A 79 -1.42 -1.68 30.06
N LEU A 80 -0.76 -0.97 30.99
CA LEU A 80 -0.92 -1.18 32.43
C LEU A 80 -2.16 -0.48 33.00
N ALA A 81 -2.64 0.59 32.34
CA ALA A 81 -3.81 1.33 32.73
C ALA A 81 -5.13 0.68 32.26
N VAL A 82 -5.08 -0.17 31.25
CA VAL A 82 -6.23 -0.97 30.77
C VAL A 82 -6.32 -2.28 31.56
N LYS A 83 -6.48 -2.16 32.89
CA LYS A 83 -6.88 -3.26 33.77
C LYS A 83 -8.36 -3.15 34.13
#